data_AF-A0A8J4TY48-F1
#
_entry.id   AF-A0A8J4TY48-F1
#
_cell.length_a   1.000
_cell.length_b   1.000
_cell.length_c   1.000
_cell.angle_alpha   90.00
_cell.angle_beta   90.00
_cell.angle_gamma   90.00
#
_symmetry.space_group_name_H-M   'P 1'
#
loop_
_entity.id
_entity.type
_entity.pdbx_description
1 polymer ?
#
loop_
_entity_poly.entity_id
_entity_poly.type
_entity_poly.pdbx_seq_one_letter_code
_entity_poly.pdbx_strand_id
1 'polypeptide(L)'
;MALADIPFYGPISASESLIAIITICTVYLFMWVTRTKIPEGLRMLPGPKPLPLIGNVLELGSNPHLSLTTMSKTYGPVFQVQIGTRPVAVLSSSDVVRQALIKQGEEFAGRPDLYSFRFISDGKSLAFSTDQSGVWRARRKLAQNALRSFALIEGESSEYSCALEEHISKEGLYLIERLHSVMKASGGFDPFSHIVVTVTNVICGMCFGRRYSHDDRELLSLVNLSEEFNQVVGSGNPADFIPFLRLLPSTSMKKFLAINERFNVFMQRLVKEHYETYNKDNIRDITDSLIDHCEDRKLDENSNVQVSDEKIVGIVNDLFGAGFDTISTALSWSVVYLVAYPEIQERLHEELKEKVGLDRVPQLTDKTNLIYLEAFILEIFRHTSFLPFTIPHCTTKNTSLNGYFIPKDTCVFINQWQINHDP
;
A
#
# COMPACT_ATOMS: atom_id res chain seq x y z
N MET A 1 -42.69 54.79 -10.81
CA MET A 1 -41.41 55.28 -10.27
C MET A 1 -40.42 54.11 -10.33
N ALA A 2 -39.42 54.23 -11.21
CA ALA A 2 -38.26 53.34 -11.42
C ALA A 2 -38.51 51.86 -11.82
N LEU A 3 -38.76 51.62 -13.11
CA LEU A 3 -38.29 50.42 -13.80
C LEU A 3 -36.83 50.72 -14.22
N ALA A 4 -35.88 50.03 -13.61
CA ALA A 4 -34.46 50.20 -13.89
C ALA A 4 -34.09 49.57 -15.24
N ASP A 5 -33.38 50.36 -16.04
CA ASP A 5 -32.87 50.05 -17.36
C ASP A 5 -32.02 48.77 -17.39
N ILE A 6 -32.45 47.80 -18.22
CA ILE A 6 -31.59 46.71 -18.67
C ILE A 6 -30.77 47.29 -19.84
N PRO A 7 -29.42 47.26 -19.80
CA PRO A 7 -28.63 47.78 -20.90
C PRO A 7 -28.84 46.87 -22.12
N PHE A 8 -29.50 47.41 -23.14
CA PHE A 8 -29.56 46.81 -24.47
C PHE A 8 -28.13 46.73 -25.02
N TYR A 9 -27.66 45.50 -25.26
CA TYR A 9 -26.41 45.23 -25.96
C TYR A 9 -26.42 45.93 -27.33
N GLY A 10 -25.35 46.68 -27.63
CA GLY A 10 -25.13 47.26 -28.95
C GLY A 10 -25.04 46.20 -30.07
N PRO A 11 -25.03 46.60 -31.35
CA PRO A 11 -24.96 45.65 -32.46
C PRO A 11 -23.68 44.81 -32.37
N ILE A 12 -23.84 43.52 -32.12
CA ILE A 12 -22.74 42.55 -32.08
C ILE A 12 -22.06 42.55 -33.45
N SER A 13 -20.75 42.79 -33.49
CA SER A 13 -20.01 42.81 -34.74
C SER A 13 -20.01 41.41 -35.37
N ALA A 14 -20.06 41.32 -36.70
CA ALA A 14 -19.95 40.05 -37.43
C ALA A 14 -18.68 39.27 -37.04
N SER A 15 -17.60 39.99 -36.68
CA SER A 15 -16.36 39.39 -36.17
C SER A 15 -16.53 38.71 -34.80
N GLU A 16 -17.31 39.31 -33.89
CA GLU A 16 -17.55 38.76 -32.55
C GLU A 16 -18.43 37.51 -32.61
N SER A 17 -19.44 37.53 -33.48
CA SER A 17 -20.29 36.36 -33.73
C SER A 17 -19.51 35.20 -34.37
N LEU A 18 -18.59 35.50 -35.30
CA LEU A 18 -17.73 34.48 -35.92
C LEU A 18 -16.79 33.84 -34.89
N ILE A 19 -16.16 34.64 -34.02
CA ILE A 19 -15.29 34.13 -32.94
C ILE A 19 -16.10 33.25 -31.97
N ALA A 20 -17.30 33.66 -31.58
CA ALA A 20 -18.16 32.88 -30.69
C ALA A 20 -18.54 31.51 -31.31
N ILE A 21 -18.95 31.49 -32.58
CA ILE A 21 -19.29 30.25 -33.30
C ILE A 21 -18.08 29.33 -33.40
N ILE A 22 -16.92 29.86 -33.81
CA ILE A 22 -15.69 29.07 -33.89
C ILE A 22 -15.37 28.48 -32.52
N THR A 23 -15.44 29.28 -31.45
CA THR A 23 -15.19 28.83 -30.07
C THR A 23 -16.13 27.71 -29.67
N ILE A 24 -17.43 27.86 -29.89
CA ILE A 24 -18.45 26.83 -29.59
C ILE A 24 -18.19 25.56 -30.41
N CYS A 25 -17.89 25.69 -31.71
CA CYS A 25 -17.56 24.55 -32.56
C CYS A 25 -16.28 23.84 -32.10
N THR A 26 -15.22 24.56 -31.71
CA THR A 26 -14.02 23.96 -31.14
C THR A 26 -14.29 23.28 -29.81
N VAL A 27 -15.09 23.87 -28.92
CA VAL A 27 -15.46 23.25 -27.64
C VAL A 27 -16.30 22.00 -27.87
N TYR A 28 -17.27 22.06 -28.78
CA TYR A 28 -18.11 20.91 -29.14
C TYR A 28 -17.30 19.79 -29.80
N LEU A 29 -16.43 20.13 -30.77
CA LEU A 29 -15.54 19.18 -31.43
C LEU A 29 -14.58 18.57 -30.41
N PHE A 30 -14.02 19.37 -29.50
CA PHE A 30 -13.18 18.89 -28.42
C PHE A 30 -13.96 17.93 -27.52
N MET A 31 -15.16 18.27 -27.05
CA MET A 31 -16.03 17.39 -26.26
C MET A 31 -16.42 16.10 -27.00
N TRP A 32 -16.63 16.17 -28.31
CA TRP A 32 -16.98 15.01 -29.13
C TRP A 32 -15.79 14.08 -29.39
N VAL A 33 -14.61 14.63 -29.70
CA VAL A 33 -13.37 13.87 -29.92
C VAL A 33 -12.86 13.27 -28.60
N THR A 34 -13.02 13.97 -27.49
CA THR A 34 -12.61 13.50 -26.15
C THR A 34 -13.62 12.58 -25.48
N ARG A 35 -14.82 12.41 -26.05
CA ARG A 35 -15.82 11.48 -25.54
C ARG A 35 -15.31 10.05 -25.72
N THR A 36 -15.22 9.31 -24.62
CA THR A 36 -14.93 7.88 -24.65
C THR A 36 -16.03 7.14 -25.42
N LYS A 37 -15.66 6.55 -26.55
CA LYS A 37 -16.55 5.67 -27.32
C LYS A 37 -16.75 4.38 -26.54
N ILE A 38 -18.00 4.11 -26.18
CA ILE A 38 -18.39 2.88 -25.46
C ILE A 38 -18.67 1.81 -26.53
N PRO A 39 -18.06 0.62 -26.43
CA PRO A 39 -18.38 -0.50 -27.33
C PRO A 39 -19.86 -0.90 -27.25
N GLU A 40 -20.41 -1.39 -28.36
CA GLU A 40 -21.80 -1.87 -28.40
C GLU A 40 -22.03 -2.98 -27.36
N GLY A 41 -23.17 -2.91 -26.66
CA GLY A 41 -23.54 -3.85 -25.60
C GLY A 41 -22.99 -3.53 -24.21
N LEU A 42 -22.08 -2.55 -24.07
CA LEU A 42 -21.54 -2.12 -22.78
C LEU A 42 -22.13 -0.78 -22.32
N ARG A 43 -22.03 -0.52 -21.01
CA ARG A 43 -22.52 0.70 -20.35
C ARG A 43 -21.36 1.48 -19.73
N MET A 44 -21.56 2.79 -19.49
CA MET A 44 -20.67 3.54 -18.61
C MET A 44 -20.87 3.12 -17.16
N LEU A 45 -19.80 3.21 -16.37
CA LEU A 45 -19.89 3.07 -14.93
C LEU A 45 -20.86 4.12 -14.35
N PRO A 46 -21.78 3.72 -13.44
CA PRO A 46 -22.60 4.67 -12.70
C PRO A 46 -21.72 5.48 -11.74
N GLY A 47 -22.20 6.63 -11.27
CA GLY A 47 -21.46 7.43 -10.30
C GLY A 47 -22.09 8.80 -10.03
N PRO A 48 -21.62 9.51 -8.99
CA PRO A 48 -22.04 10.87 -8.72
C PRO A 48 -21.62 11.82 -9.85
N LYS A 49 -22.38 12.89 -10.04
CA LYS A 49 -22.04 13.90 -11.06
C LYS A 49 -20.82 14.70 -10.60
N PRO A 50 -19.73 14.73 -11.36
CA PRO A 50 -18.51 15.43 -10.97
C PRO A 50 -18.67 16.95 -11.12
N LEU A 51 -18.09 17.71 -10.19
CA LEU A 51 -17.93 19.16 -10.36
C LEU A 51 -16.86 19.46 -11.41
N PRO A 52 -16.97 20.58 -12.15
CA PRO A 52 -15.92 21.01 -13.07
C PRO A 52 -14.56 21.13 -12.35
N LEU A 53 -13.49 20.66 -13.01
CA LEU A 53 -12.08 20.73 -12.58
C LEU A 53 -11.68 19.90 -11.34
N ILE A 54 -12.50 19.86 -10.28
CA ILE A 54 -12.17 19.17 -9.02
C ILE A 54 -12.82 17.79 -8.87
N GLY A 55 -13.82 17.47 -9.70
CA GLY A 55 -14.54 16.20 -9.64
C GLY A 55 -15.36 16.04 -8.36
N ASN A 56 -15.25 14.88 -7.71
CA ASN A 56 -15.94 14.47 -6.49
C ASN A 56 -15.04 14.55 -5.24
N VAL A 57 -13.91 15.27 -5.28
CA VAL A 57 -12.96 15.37 -4.14
C VAL A 57 -13.65 15.81 -2.85
N LEU A 58 -14.60 16.74 -2.94
CA LEU A 58 -15.34 17.23 -1.77
C LEU A 58 -16.26 16.14 -1.18
N GLU A 59 -16.77 15.24 -2.00
CA GLU A 59 -17.61 14.12 -1.55
C GLU A 59 -16.78 12.99 -0.92
N LEU A 60 -15.50 12.85 -1.29
CA LEU A 60 -14.60 11.88 -0.66
C LEU A 60 -14.28 12.28 0.79
N GLY A 61 -14.06 13.57 1.04
CA GLY A 61 -13.74 14.09 2.37
C GLY A 61 -12.43 13.54 2.95
N SER A 62 -12.32 13.55 4.28
CA SER A 62 -11.13 13.08 5.00
C SER A 62 -11.08 11.55 5.19
N ASN A 63 -12.22 10.87 5.06
CA ASN A 63 -12.33 9.41 5.21
C ASN A 63 -12.89 8.77 3.93
N PRO A 64 -12.10 8.69 2.83
CA PRO A 64 -12.59 8.24 1.54
C PRO A 64 -13.22 6.85 1.56
N HIS A 65 -12.75 5.96 2.43
CA HIS A 65 -13.29 4.59 2.58
C HIS A 65 -14.74 4.58 3.06
N LEU A 66 -15.13 5.48 3.98
CA LEU A 66 -16.51 5.60 4.45
C LEU A 66 -17.41 6.24 3.39
N SER A 67 -16.93 7.31 2.77
CA SER A 67 -17.66 8.02 1.70
C SER A 67 -17.91 7.11 0.50
N LEU A 68 -16.89 6.37 0.04
CA LEU A 68 -17.01 5.43 -1.06
C LEU A 68 -17.86 4.20 -0.70
N THR A 69 -17.90 3.77 0.56
CA THR A 69 -18.84 2.73 1.01
C THR A 69 -20.29 3.24 1.00
N THR A 70 -20.50 4.50 1.34
CA THR A 70 -21.84 5.11 1.24
C THR A 70 -22.28 5.21 -0.22
N MET A 71 -21.37 5.60 -1.11
CA MET A 71 -21.63 5.66 -2.55
C MET A 71 -21.90 4.27 -3.16
N SER A 72 -21.23 3.20 -2.72
CA SER A 72 -21.48 1.86 -3.25
C SER A 72 -22.90 1.36 -2.96
N LYS A 73 -23.52 1.80 -1.86
CA LYS A 73 -24.94 1.51 -1.56
C LYS A 73 -25.90 2.18 -2.55
N THR A 74 -25.52 3.30 -3.15
CA THR A 74 -26.34 4.05 -4.11
C THR A 74 -26.06 3.67 -5.57
N TYR A 75 -24.78 3.56 -5.94
CA TYR A 75 -24.35 3.33 -7.32
C TYR A 75 -24.04 1.87 -7.65
N GLY A 76 -24.04 1.00 -6.63
CA GLY A 76 -23.79 -0.42 -6.76
C GLY A 76 -22.31 -0.80 -6.55
N PRO A 77 -21.97 -2.08 -6.76
CA PRO A 77 -20.67 -2.64 -6.39
C PRO A 77 -19.51 -2.24 -7.32
N VAL A 78 -19.83 -1.66 -8.48
CA VAL A 78 -18.87 -1.10 -9.46
C VAL A 78 -19.38 0.26 -9.88
N PHE A 79 -18.64 1.32 -9.55
CA PHE A 79 -19.01 2.68 -9.90
C PHE A 79 -17.76 3.52 -10.18
N GLN A 80 -17.96 4.75 -10.64
CA GLN A 80 -16.89 5.67 -10.96
C GLN A 80 -17.06 6.97 -10.18
N VAL A 81 -15.95 7.48 -9.65
CA VAL A 81 -15.81 8.86 -9.19
C VAL A 81 -14.77 9.58 -10.04
N GLN A 82 -14.73 10.89 -9.97
CA GLN A 82 -13.69 11.68 -10.63
C GLN A 82 -12.89 12.44 -9.58
N ILE A 83 -11.56 12.35 -9.61
CA ILE A 83 -10.70 13.13 -8.71
C ILE A 83 -9.92 14.11 -9.59
N GLY A 84 -10.15 15.41 -9.40
CA GLY A 84 -9.69 16.40 -10.36
C GLY A 84 -10.33 16.16 -11.72
N THR A 85 -9.50 15.91 -12.74
CA THR A 85 -9.96 15.53 -14.08
C THR A 85 -9.87 14.03 -14.37
N ARG A 86 -9.27 13.23 -13.47
CA ARG A 86 -9.00 11.80 -13.71
C ARG A 86 -10.17 10.93 -13.22
N PRO A 87 -10.72 10.03 -14.07
CA PRO A 87 -11.71 9.06 -13.63
C PRO A 87 -11.06 7.98 -12.75
N VAL A 88 -11.78 7.53 -11.73
CA VAL A 88 -11.38 6.45 -10.83
C VAL A 88 -12.54 5.48 -10.70
N ALA A 89 -12.34 4.24 -11.12
CA ALA A 89 -13.29 3.16 -10.87
C ALA A 89 -13.14 2.67 -9.42
N VAL A 90 -14.26 2.36 -8.76
CA VAL A 90 -14.29 1.89 -7.38
C VAL A 90 -14.99 0.54 -7.34
N LEU A 91 -14.30 -0.46 -6.79
CA LEU A 91 -14.79 -1.82 -6.60
C LEU A 91 -15.07 -2.06 -5.12
N SER A 92 -16.33 -2.38 -4.80
CA SER A 92 -16.83 -2.48 -3.42
C SER A 92 -17.71 -3.72 -3.25
N SER A 93 -17.25 -4.89 -3.71
CA SER A 93 -17.93 -6.17 -3.47
C SER A 93 -16.93 -7.30 -3.68
N SER A 94 -17.00 -8.33 -2.83
CA SER A 94 -16.12 -9.50 -2.92
C SER A 94 -16.17 -10.18 -4.29
N ASP A 95 -17.36 -10.36 -4.86
CA ASP A 95 -17.53 -11.02 -6.17
C ASP A 95 -16.93 -10.20 -7.31
N VAL A 96 -17.12 -8.89 -7.28
CA VAL A 96 -16.55 -7.95 -8.25
C VAL A 96 -15.03 -7.95 -8.16
N VAL A 97 -14.49 -7.85 -6.94
CA VAL A 97 -13.05 -7.81 -6.70
C VAL A 97 -12.41 -9.14 -7.12
N ARG A 98 -13.04 -10.27 -6.82
CA ARG A 98 -12.62 -11.60 -7.30
C ARG A 98 -12.64 -11.69 -8.82
N GLN A 99 -13.68 -11.16 -9.47
CA GLN A 99 -13.76 -11.12 -10.92
C GLN A 99 -12.61 -10.29 -11.53
N ALA A 100 -12.38 -9.08 -11.01
CA ALA A 100 -11.35 -8.16 -11.52
C ALA A 100 -9.92 -8.65 -11.23
N LEU A 101 -9.61 -9.00 -9.99
CA LEU A 101 -8.23 -9.30 -9.58
C LEU A 101 -7.79 -10.75 -9.82
N ILE A 102 -8.72 -11.70 -9.85
CA ILE A 102 -8.38 -13.12 -10.04
C ILE A 102 -8.69 -13.54 -11.48
N LYS A 103 -9.94 -13.39 -11.94
CA LYS A 103 -10.30 -13.88 -13.28
C LYS A 103 -9.77 -12.98 -14.40
N GLN A 104 -9.71 -11.67 -14.15
CA GLN A 104 -9.19 -10.66 -15.08
C GLN A 104 -7.89 -10.04 -14.58
N GLY A 105 -7.11 -10.76 -13.76
CA GLY A 105 -5.97 -10.20 -13.02
C GLY A 105 -4.98 -9.43 -13.89
N GLU A 106 -4.62 -9.93 -15.08
CA GLU A 106 -3.72 -9.24 -16.02
C GLU A 106 -4.26 -7.89 -16.50
N GLU A 107 -5.59 -7.75 -16.58
CA GLU A 107 -6.27 -6.53 -17.03
C GLU A 107 -6.26 -5.45 -15.94
N PHE A 108 -6.20 -5.84 -14.67
CA PHE A 108 -6.20 -4.94 -13.50
C PHE A 108 -4.87 -4.92 -12.74
N ALA A 109 -3.82 -5.60 -13.22
CA ALA A 109 -2.54 -5.71 -12.52
C ALA A 109 -1.67 -4.43 -12.54
N GLY A 110 -2.03 -3.43 -13.34
CA GLY A 110 -1.24 -2.21 -13.48
C GLY A 110 -1.25 -1.34 -12.22
N ARG A 111 -0.31 -0.40 -12.17
CA ARG A 111 -0.30 0.71 -11.20
C ARG A 111 -0.52 2.04 -11.93
N PRO A 112 -1.27 2.99 -11.34
CA PRO A 112 -1.44 4.29 -11.94
C PRO A 112 -0.18 5.14 -11.79
N ASP A 113 0.13 5.98 -12.78
CA ASP A 113 1.21 6.97 -12.71
C ASP A 113 0.77 8.15 -11.82
N LEU A 114 0.92 7.95 -10.51
CA LEU A 114 0.67 8.95 -9.47
C LEU A 114 1.97 9.70 -9.15
N TYR A 115 1.82 10.96 -8.73
CA TYR A 115 2.96 11.84 -8.48
C TYR A 115 3.75 11.39 -7.24
N SER A 116 3.06 11.02 -6.17
CA SER A 116 3.62 10.49 -4.93
C SER A 116 4.47 9.24 -5.18
N PHE A 117 4.01 8.31 -6.03
CA PHE A 117 4.66 7.03 -6.28
C PHE A 117 6.04 7.16 -6.92
N ARG A 118 6.30 8.26 -7.64
CA ARG A 118 7.59 8.52 -8.29
C ARG A 118 8.73 8.76 -7.30
N PHE A 119 8.43 9.08 -6.04
CA PHE A 119 9.44 9.32 -5.01
C PHE A 119 9.71 8.09 -4.14
N ILE A 120 8.93 7.02 -4.29
CA ILE A 120 9.09 5.79 -3.52
C ILE A 120 10.17 4.94 -4.17
N SER A 121 11.27 4.70 -3.45
CA SER A 121 12.46 4.00 -3.99
C SER A 121 12.92 4.58 -5.34
N ASP A 122 12.98 5.90 -5.44
CA ASP A 122 13.36 6.64 -6.65
C ASP A 122 12.54 6.25 -7.90
N GLY A 123 11.26 5.93 -7.68
CA GLY A 123 10.31 5.53 -8.73
C GLY A 123 10.48 4.09 -9.21
N LYS A 124 11.30 3.28 -8.53
CA LYS A 124 11.66 1.91 -8.91
C LYS A 124 11.03 0.85 -8.00
N SER A 125 10.17 1.23 -7.06
CA SER A 125 9.49 0.31 -6.14
C SER A 125 8.77 -0.83 -6.87
N LEU A 126 8.85 -2.04 -6.33
CA LEU A 126 8.13 -3.21 -6.83
C LEU A 126 6.60 -3.05 -6.68
N ALA A 127 6.14 -2.43 -5.60
CA ALA A 127 4.72 -2.28 -5.29
C ALA A 127 4.06 -1.08 -5.99
N PHE A 128 4.79 0.02 -6.19
CA PHE A 128 4.25 1.32 -6.58
C PHE A 128 4.62 1.77 -8.00
N SER A 129 5.65 1.21 -8.63
CA SER A 129 6.08 1.62 -9.98
C SER A 129 5.11 1.18 -11.07
N THR A 130 5.19 1.84 -12.22
CA THR A 130 4.44 1.54 -13.46
C THR A 130 5.18 0.56 -14.36
N ASP A 131 5.96 -0.35 -13.77
CA ASP A 131 6.78 -1.32 -14.49
C ASP A 131 5.96 -2.14 -15.50
N GLN A 132 6.60 -2.51 -16.61
CA GLN A 132 6.02 -3.45 -17.57
C GLN A 132 5.72 -4.79 -16.86
N SER A 133 4.59 -5.41 -17.22
CA SER A 133 4.10 -6.63 -16.55
C SER A 133 5.15 -7.75 -16.48
N GLY A 134 5.95 -7.95 -17.54
CA GLY A 134 7.03 -8.94 -17.56
C GLY A 134 8.15 -8.65 -16.55
N VAL A 135 8.59 -7.39 -16.46
CA VAL A 135 9.62 -6.94 -15.50
C VAL A 135 9.10 -7.08 -14.07
N TRP A 136 7.89 -6.57 -13.82
CA TRP A 136 7.26 -6.69 -12.51
C TRP A 136 7.10 -8.16 -12.07
N ARG A 137 6.64 -9.04 -12.97
CA ARG A 137 6.45 -10.46 -12.67
C ARG A 137 7.77 -11.16 -12.32
N ALA A 138 8.84 -10.85 -13.03
CA ALA A 138 10.17 -11.37 -12.73
C ALA A 138 10.64 -10.92 -11.34
N ARG A 139 10.58 -9.61 -11.05
CA ARG A 139 10.96 -9.06 -9.74
C ARG A 139 10.10 -9.60 -8.61
N ARG A 140 8.78 -9.72 -8.81
CA ARG A 140 7.86 -10.31 -7.83
C ARG A 140 8.21 -11.75 -7.51
N LYS A 141 8.56 -12.56 -8.53
CA LYS A 141 8.97 -13.95 -8.33
C LYS A 141 10.25 -14.03 -7.49
N LEU A 142 11.23 -13.16 -7.75
CA LEU A 142 12.45 -13.09 -6.95
C LEU A 142 12.15 -12.72 -5.49
N ALA A 143 11.34 -11.69 -5.26
CA ALA A 143 10.93 -11.28 -3.92
C ALA A 143 10.25 -12.43 -3.14
N GLN A 144 9.32 -13.14 -3.78
CA GLN A 144 8.60 -14.27 -3.18
C GLN A 144 9.53 -15.45 -2.87
N ASN A 145 10.43 -15.77 -3.78
CA ASN A 145 11.40 -16.85 -3.59
C ASN A 145 12.38 -16.53 -2.47
N ALA A 146 12.91 -15.30 -2.42
CA ALA A 146 13.82 -14.86 -1.38
C ALA A 146 13.13 -14.90 0.00
N LEU A 147 11.95 -14.27 0.13
CA LEU A 147 11.17 -14.33 1.37
C LEU A 147 10.92 -15.77 1.83
N ARG A 148 10.48 -16.65 0.94
CA ARG A 148 10.20 -18.05 1.28
C ARG A 148 11.46 -18.78 1.73
N SER A 149 12.58 -18.54 1.07
CA SER A 149 13.85 -19.19 1.40
C SER A 149 14.28 -18.76 2.80
N PHE A 150 14.41 -17.46 3.06
CA PHE A 150 14.90 -16.97 4.37
C PHE A 150 13.88 -17.10 5.50
N ALA A 151 12.59 -17.26 5.20
CA ALA A 151 11.60 -17.57 6.23
C ALA A 151 11.63 -19.04 6.66
N LEU A 152 12.04 -19.97 5.78
CA LEU A 152 11.94 -21.42 5.99
C LEU A 152 13.30 -22.12 6.15
N ILE A 153 14.42 -21.39 6.10
CA ILE A 153 15.73 -21.93 6.48
C ILE A 153 15.65 -22.46 7.92
N GLU A 154 16.34 -23.56 8.20
CA GLU A 154 16.44 -24.13 9.54
C GLU A 154 17.00 -23.08 10.50
N GLY A 155 16.41 -22.96 11.69
CA GLY A 155 16.95 -22.08 12.73
C GLY A 155 18.35 -22.50 13.16
N GLU A 156 19.12 -21.57 13.71
CA GLU A 156 20.41 -21.88 14.36
C GLU A 156 20.19 -22.83 15.54
N SER A 157 19.07 -22.64 16.25
CA SER A 157 18.67 -23.46 17.39
C SER A 157 17.70 -24.55 16.96
N SER A 158 17.99 -25.81 17.33
CA SER A 158 17.13 -26.96 17.02
C SER A 158 15.74 -26.94 17.68
N GLU A 159 15.47 -25.94 18.52
CA GLU A 159 14.18 -25.72 19.17
C GLU A 159 13.13 -25.12 18.21
N TYR A 160 13.56 -24.35 17.21
CA TYR A 160 12.67 -23.64 16.30
C TYR A 160 12.52 -24.36 14.97
N SER A 161 11.31 -24.32 14.40
CA SER A 161 11.00 -24.96 13.12
C SER A 161 11.62 -24.25 11.92
N CYS A 162 11.91 -22.95 12.05
CA CYS A 162 12.53 -22.13 11.01
C CYS A 162 13.14 -20.85 11.58
N ALA A 163 14.02 -20.21 10.79
CA ALA A 163 14.68 -18.95 11.14
C ALA A 163 13.70 -17.81 11.44
N LEU A 164 12.55 -17.77 10.77
CA LEU A 164 11.51 -16.77 11.05
C LEU A 164 10.94 -16.93 12.46
N GLU A 165 10.63 -18.17 12.87
CA GLU A 165 10.15 -18.46 14.22
C GLU A 165 11.21 -18.07 15.25
N GLU A 166 12.48 -18.42 15.01
CA GLU A 166 13.58 -18.06 15.89
C GLU A 166 13.73 -16.54 16.07
N HIS A 167 13.68 -15.76 14.98
CA HIS A 167 13.72 -14.30 15.05
C HIS A 167 12.53 -13.73 15.84
N ILE A 168 11.32 -14.21 15.58
CA ILE A 168 10.11 -13.76 16.27
C ILE A 168 10.18 -14.09 17.76
N SER A 169 10.60 -15.30 18.12
CA SER A 169 10.70 -15.73 19.52
C SER A 169 11.77 -14.92 20.27
N LYS A 170 12.96 -14.73 19.69
CA LYS A 170 14.04 -13.93 20.31
C LYS A 170 13.61 -12.47 20.51
N GLU A 171 13.07 -11.82 19.48
CA GLU A 171 12.64 -10.42 19.59
C GLU A 171 11.38 -10.25 20.46
N GLY A 172 10.51 -11.26 20.52
CA GLY A 172 9.35 -11.29 21.43
C GLY A 172 9.76 -11.37 22.90
N LEU A 173 10.74 -12.22 23.25
CA LEU A 173 11.30 -12.27 24.60
C LEU A 173 11.98 -10.95 24.98
N TYR A 174 12.76 -10.38 24.07
CA TYR A 174 13.38 -9.07 24.29
C TYR A 174 12.35 -7.97 24.51
N LEU A 175 11.23 -7.99 23.76
CA LEU A 175 10.13 -7.06 23.95
C LEU A 175 9.54 -7.18 25.36
N ILE A 176 9.27 -8.40 25.83
CA ILE A 176 8.74 -8.63 27.19
C ILE A 176 9.67 -8.04 28.26
N GLU A 177 10.98 -8.32 28.16
CA GLU A 177 11.98 -7.76 29.08
C GLU A 177 11.99 -6.22 29.04
N ARG A 178 11.94 -5.64 27.83
CA ARG A 178 11.89 -4.19 27.65
C ARG A 178 10.65 -3.58 28.28
N LEU A 179 9.47 -4.16 28.05
CA LEU A 179 8.22 -3.68 28.61
C LEU A 179 8.24 -3.74 30.14
N HIS A 180 8.75 -4.84 30.73
CA HIS A 180 8.95 -4.93 32.18
C HIS A 180 9.88 -3.83 32.72
N SER A 181 10.99 -3.58 32.04
CA SER A 181 11.94 -2.52 32.44
C SER A 181 11.30 -1.14 32.41
N VAL A 182 10.55 -0.81 31.36
CA VAL A 182 9.91 0.51 31.22
C VAL A 182 8.76 0.66 32.22
N MET A 183 7.98 -0.38 32.46
CA MET A 183 6.95 -0.36 33.52
C MET A 183 7.55 -0.10 34.90
N LYS A 184 8.69 -0.72 35.22
CA LYS A 184 9.37 -0.51 36.50
C LYS A 184 9.93 0.91 36.64
N ALA A 185 10.40 1.49 35.55
CA ALA A 185 11.02 2.83 35.56
C ALA A 185 10.01 3.98 35.52
N SER A 186 8.94 3.84 34.74
CA SER A 186 8.03 4.95 34.40
C SER A 186 6.56 4.69 34.74
N GLY A 187 6.18 3.48 35.12
CA GLY A 187 4.80 3.11 35.47
C GLY A 187 3.82 2.99 34.29
N GLY A 188 4.29 3.23 33.07
CA GLY A 188 3.50 3.15 31.84
C GLY A 188 4.39 3.35 30.60
N PHE A 189 3.87 2.99 29.42
CA PHE A 189 4.56 3.13 28.15
C PHE A 189 3.57 3.28 26.98
N ASP A 190 4.05 3.79 25.85
CA ASP A 190 3.37 3.70 24.57
C ASP A 190 3.79 2.39 23.86
N PRO A 191 2.88 1.43 23.64
CA PRO A 191 3.21 0.14 23.05
C PRO A 191 3.76 0.27 21.62
N PHE A 192 3.30 1.25 20.83
CA PHE A 192 3.68 1.35 19.42
C PHE A 192 5.20 1.51 19.26
N SER A 193 5.79 2.40 20.06
CA SER A 193 7.23 2.70 20.01
C SER A 193 8.13 1.49 20.27
N HIS A 194 7.65 0.49 21.02
CA HIS A 194 8.40 -0.73 21.31
C HIS A 194 8.08 -1.85 20.31
N ILE A 195 6.81 -1.99 19.93
CA ILE A 195 6.36 -2.96 18.93
C ILE A 195 7.06 -2.70 17.60
N VAL A 196 7.11 -1.44 17.14
CA VAL A 196 7.67 -1.11 15.83
C VAL A 196 9.14 -1.50 15.73
N VAL A 197 9.95 -1.29 16.78
CA VAL A 197 11.37 -1.71 16.76
C VAL A 197 11.50 -3.23 16.76
N THR A 198 10.74 -3.93 17.60
CA THR A 198 10.73 -5.40 17.65
C THR A 198 10.37 -6.01 16.30
N VAL A 199 9.29 -5.52 15.68
CA VAL A 199 8.88 -5.97 14.33
C VAL A 199 9.95 -5.62 13.30
N THR A 200 10.54 -4.43 13.39
CA THR A 200 11.58 -4.01 12.45
C THR A 200 12.82 -4.90 12.56
N ASN A 201 13.21 -5.31 13.76
CA ASN A 201 14.33 -6.23 13.96
C ASN A 201 14.10 -7.60 13.31
N VAL A 202 12.86 -8.12 13.33
CA VAL A 202 12.53 -9.39 12.65
C VAL A 202 12.78 -9.27 11.14
N ILE A 203 12.20 -8.26 10.48
CA ILE A 203 12.38 -8.08 9.04
C ILE A 203 13.81 -7.61 8.68
N CYS A 204 14.47 -6.85 9.56
CA CYS A 204 15.87 -6.45 9.39
C CYS A 204 16.81 -7.67 9.45
N GLY A 205 16.56 -8.60 10.38
CA GLY A 205 17.30 -9.85 10.47
C GLY A 205 17.16 -10.68 9.20
N MET A 206 15.97 -10.75 8.61
CA MET A 206 15.74 -11.47 7.35
C MET A 206 16.34 -10.76 6.13
N CYS A 207 16.30 -9.43 6.09
CA CYS A 207 16.73 -8.65 4.93
C CYS A 207 18.23 -8.34 4.92
N PHE A 208 18.85 -8.17 6.09
CA PHE A 208 20.20 -7.61 6.24
C PHE A 208 21.06 -8.31 7.30
N GLY A 209 20.58 -9.40 7.90
CA GLY A 209 21.29 -10.10 8.97
C GLY A 209 21.58 -9.21 10.19
N ARG A 210 20.75 -8.20 10.45
CA ARG A 210 20.99 -7.17 11.47
C ARG A 210 19.83 -6.99 12.43
N ARG A 211 20.18 -6.53 13.63
CA ARG A 211 19.24 -6.05 14.65
C ARG A 211 19.73 -4.73 15.23
N TYR A 212 18.80 -3.94 15.73
CA TYR A 212 19.04 -2.65 16.35
C TYR A 212 18.54 -2.63 17.80
N SER A 213 19.13 -1.75 18.59
CA SER A 213 18.64 -1.45 19.94
C SER A 213 17.31 -0.68 19.88
N HIS A 214 16.44 -0.88 20.86
CA HIS A 214 15.21 -0.08 21.04
C HIS A 214 15.45 1.41 21.27
N ASP A 215 16.69 1.80 21.56
CA ASP A 215 17.11 3.20 21.71
C ASP A 215 17.93 3.72 20.50
N ASP A 216 18.00 2.95 19.39
CA ASP A 216 18.74 3.34 18.19
C ASP A 216 18.07 4.53 17.47
N ARG A 217 18.76 5.68 17.47
CA ARG A 217 18.21 6.93 16.95
C ARG A 217 18.01 6.92 15.43
N GLU A 218 18.86 6.21 14.70
CA GLU A 218 18.76 6.17 13.24
C GLU A 218 17.52 5.37 12.85
N LEU A 219 17.36 4.17 13.42
CA LEU A 219 16.19 3.33 13.19
C LEU A 219 14.90 4.03 13.60
N LEU A 220 14.86 4.58 14.82
CA LEU A 220 13.68 5.29 15.32
C LEU A 220 13.30 6.50 14.44
N SER A 221 14.27 7.14 13.79
CA SER A 221 14.00 8.25 12.88
C SER A 221 13.33 7.84 11.56
N LEU A 222 13.36 6.54 11.22
CA LEU A 222 12.75 5.96 10.03
C LEU A 222 11.38 5.35 10.35
N VAL A 223 11.31 4.51 11.39
CA VAL A 223 10.14 3.66 11.62
C VAL A 223 9.00 4.36 12.36
N ASN A 224 9.30 5.37 13.20
CA ASN A 224 8.27 6.13 13.91
C ASN A 224 7.59 7.20 13.05
N LEU A 225 8.01 7.36 11.79
CA LEU A 225 7.46 8.36 10.87
C LEU A 225 6.67 7.71 9.72
N SER A 226 6.23 6.46 9.87
CA SER A 226 5.45 5.78 8.85
C SER A 226 4.10 6.45 8.56
N GLU A 227 3.55 7.17 9.54
CA GLU A 227 2.37 8.04 9.35
C GLU A 227 2.60 9.12 8.27
N GLU A 228 3.82 9.69 8.17
CA GLU A 228 4.14 10.68 7.14
C GLU A 228 4.15 10.05 5.73
N PHE A 229 4.45 8.76 5.63
CA PHE A 229 4.32 7.99 4.40
C PHE A 229 2.85 7.72 4.04
N ASN A 230 2.09 7.20 5.01
CA ASN A 230 0.71 6.78 4.83
C ASN A 230 -0.24 7.93 4.47
N GLN A 231 -0.01 9.13 5.03
CA GLN A 231 -0.81 10.33 4.71
C GLN A 231 -0.79 10.74 3.23
N VAL A 232 0.28 10.40 2.51
CA VAL A 232 0.46 10.81 1.11
C VAL A 232 0.17 9.66 0.14
N VAL A 233 0.47 8.41 0.51
CA VAL A 233 0.31 7.23 -0.34
C VAL A 233 -1.11 6.68 -0.36
N GLY A 234 -1.92 7.02 0.66
CA GLY A 234 -3.31 6.62 0.74
C GLY A 234 -4.14 6.97 -0.52
N SER A 235 -5.03 6.06 -0.90
CA SER A 235 -5.92 6.23 -2.04
C SER A 235 -6.74 7.51 -1.94
N GLY A 236 -6.55 8.42 -2.90
CA GLY A 236 -7.30 9.67 -3.00
C GLY A 236 -6.54 10.93 -2.60
N ASN A 237 -5.22 10.88 -2.39
CA ASN A 237 -4.40 12.08 -2.17
C ASN A 237 -4.61 13.11 -3.30
N PRO A 238 -5.16 14.31 -3.01
CA PRO A 238 -5.49 15.29 -4.04
C PRO A 238 -4.30 15.71 -4.92
N ALA A 239 -3.07 15.72 -4.39
CA ALA A 239 -1.87 16.12 -5.15
C ALA A 239 -1.54 15.16 -6.31
N ASP A 240 -1.98 13.91 -6.22
CA ASP A 240 -1.80 12.92 -7.28
C ASP A 240 -2.71 13.15 -8.48
N PHE A 241 -3.90 13.72 -8.23
CA PHE A 241 -4.95 13.86 -9.23
C PHE A 241 -5.14 15.31 -9.72
N ILE A 242 -4.71 16.31 -8.95
CA ILE A 242 -4.84 17.73 -9.28
C ILE A 242 -3.44 18.36 -9.40
N PRO A 243 -2.88 18.50 -10.63
CA PRO A 243 -1.51 18.98 -10.83
C PRO A 243 -1.21 20.35 -10.20
N PHE A 244 -2.19 21.26 -10.16
CA PHE A 244 -2.00 22.59 -9.57
C PHE A 244 -1.67 22.54 -8.06
N LEU A 245 -2.15 21.54 -7.32
CA LEU A 245 -1.85 21.38 -5.89
C LEU A 245 -0.37 21.07 -5.64
N ARG A 246 0.36 20.57 -6.65
CA ARG A 246 1.80 20.28 -6.57
C ARG A 246 2.65 21.56 -6.52
N LEU A 247 2.11 22.68 -7.00
CA LEU A 247 2.78 23.99 -6.97
C LEU A 247 2.63 24.69 -5.62
N LEU A 248 1.64 24.27 -4.82
CA LEU A 248 1.38 24.86 -3.51
C LEU A 248 2.29 24.23 -2.44
N PRO A 249 2.75 25.00 -1.44
CA PRO A 249 3.54 24.45 -0.35
C PRO A 249 2.68 23.46 0.46
N SER A 250 3.07 22.19 0.45
CA SER A 250 2.43 21.13 1.24
C SER A 250 3.40 20.58 2.29
N THR A 251 3.04 20.72 3.57
CA THR A 251 3.83 20.17 4.69
C THR A 251 3.86 18.65 4.64
N SER A 252 2.73 18.00 4.35
CA SER A 252 2.65 16.53 4.22
C SER A 252 3.54 16.01 3.09
N MET A 253 3.54 16.68 1.92
CA MET A 253 4.42 16.28 0.81
C MET A 253 5.90 16.50 1.17
N LYS A 254 6.26 17.60 1.85
CA LYS A 254 7.64 17.83 2.29
C LYS A 254 8.13 16.73 3.24
N LYS A 255 7.30 16.36 4.22
CA LYS A 255 7.58 15.26 5.15
C LYS A 255 7.72 13.92 4.43
N PHE A 256 6.80 13.62 3.52
CA PHE A 256 6.84 12.43 2.66
C PHE A 256 8.13 12.34 1.83
N LEU A 257 8.57 13.44 1.21
CA LEU A 257 9.83 13.47 0.46
C LEU A 257 11.03 13.23 1.40
N ALA A 258 11.05 13.89 2.56
CA ALA A 258 12.13 13.77 3.53
C ALA A 258 12.22 12.36 4.15
N ILE A 259 11.11 11.66 4.35
CA ILE A 259 11.14 10.27 4.84
C ILE A 259 11.62 9.29 3.75
N ASN A 260 11.16 9.45 2.51
CA ASN A 260 11.64 8.61 1.40
C ASN A 260 13.14 8.83 1.13
N GLU A 261 13.63 10.06 1.20
CA GLU A 261 15.07 10.35 1.05
C GLU A 261 15.89 9.68 2.14
N ARG A 262 15.50 9.83 3.42
CA ARG A 262 16.18 9.17 4.55
C ARG A 262 16.13 7.65 4.44
N PHE A 263 14.99 7.10 4.04
CA PHE A 263 14.83 5.67 3.81
C PHE A 263 15.76 5.19 2.68
N ASN A 264 15.79 5.88 1.53
CA ASN A 264 16.67 5.51 0.42
C ASN A 264 18.14 5.55 0.82
N VAL A 265 18.59 6.58 1.56
CA VAL A 265 19.97 6.68 2.07
C VAL A 265 20.30 5.50 3.00
N PHE A 266 19.41 5.19 3.93
CA PHE A 266 19.58 4.08 4.86
C PHE A 266 19.71 2.74 4.12
N MET A 267 18.81 2.48 3.18
CA MET A 267 18.77 1.25 2.40
C MET A 267 20.00 1.12 1.48
N GLN A 268 20.39 2.20 0.80
CA GLN A 268 21.58 2.23 -0.05
C GLN A 268 22.85 1.93 0.74
N ARG A 269 22.98 2.44 1.96
CA ARG A 269 24.11 2.13 2.84
C ARG A 269 24.14 0.65 3.19
N LEU A 270 23.01 0.08 3.63
CA LEU A 270 22.93 -1.34 3.98
C LEU A 270 23.28 -2.23 2.78
N VAL A 271 22.70 -1.96 1.62
CA VAL A 271 22.99 -2.69 0.38
C VAL A 271 24.47 -2.59 0.01
N LYS A 272 25.07 -1.40 0.11
CA LYS A 272 26.50 -1.19 -0.18
C LYS A 272 27.39 -2.04 0.73
N GLU A 273 27.10 -2.07 2.03
CA GLU A 273 27.84 -2.88 3.00
C GLU A 273 27.72 -4.39 2.71
N HIS A 274 26.59 -4.84 2.16
CA HIS A 274 26.42 -6.23 1.71
C HIS A 274 27.30 -6.52 0.50
N TYR A 275 27.34 -5.64 -0.51
CA TYR A 275 28.25 -5.78 -1.65
C TYR A 275 29.73 -5.84 -1.23
N GLU A 276 30.14 -5.04 -0.24
CA GLU A 276 31.54 -5.02 0.26
C GLU A 276 31.95 -6.33 0.95
N THR A 277 30.98 -7.09 1.46
CA THR A 277 31.22 -8.31 2.25
C THR A 277 30.58 -9.56 1.63
N TYR A 278 30.09 -9.45 0.40
CA TYR A 278 29.39 -10.51 -0.31
C TYR A 278 30.34 -11.68 -0.59
N ASN A 279 29.86 -12.89 -0.32
CA ASN A 279 30.57 -14.12 -0.59
C ASN A 279 29.61 -15.13 -1.22
N LYS A 280 29.93 -15.60 -2.43
CA LYS A 280 29.11 -16.57 -3.17
C LYS A 280 28.93 -17.89 -2.43
N ASP A 281 29.88 -18.27 -1.58
CA ASP A 281 29.82 -19.51 -0.80
C ASP A 281 29.02 -19.36 0.51
N ASN A 282 28.60 -18.14 0.86
CA ASN A 282 27.89 -17.85 2.10
C ASN A 282 26.86 -16.72 1.93
N ILE A 283 25.65 -17.08 1.52
CA ILE A 283 24.52 -16.15 1.37
C ILE A 283 23.85 -15.96 2.74
N ARG A 284 23.98 -14.75 3.32
CA ARG A 284 23.54 -14.47 4.70
C ARG A 284 22.05 -14.19 4.82
N ASP A 285 21.50 -13.47 3.86
CA ASP A 285 20.14 -12.90 3.93
C ASP A 285 19.56 -12.64 2.54
N ILE A 286 18.36 -12.06 2.50
CA ILE A 286 17.66 -11.72 1.27
C ILE A 286 18.49 -10.77 0.39
N THR A 287 19.25 -9.83 0.97
CA THR A 287 20.06 -8.89 0.19
C THR A 287 21.15 -9.63 -0.56
N ASP A 288 21.89 -10.51 0.12
CA ASP A 288 22.91 -11.35 -0.53
C ASP A 288 22.31 -12.25 -1.62
N SER A 289 21.12 -12.81 -1.40
CA SER A 289 20.46 -13.66 -2.41
C SER A 289 20.07 -12.87 -3.67
N LEU A 290 19.67 -11.61 -3.51
CA LEU A 290 19.38 -10.73 -4.64
C LEU A 290 20.67 -10.28 -5.36
N ILE A 291 21.76 -10.07 -4.63
CA ILE A 291 23.09 -9.79 -5.20
C ILE A 291 23.57 -11.00 -6.00
N ASP A 292 23.50 -12.20 -5.42
CA ASP A 292 23.88 -13.47 -6.05
C ASP A 292 23.12 -13.69 -7.37
N HIS A 293 21.81 -13.42 -7.36
CA HIS A 293 21.01 -13.46 -8.57
C HIS A 293 21.48 -12.46 -9.65
N CYS A 294 21.94 -11.27 -9.27
CA CYS A 294 22.50 -10.31 -10.23
C CYS A 294 23.82 -10.83 -10.82
N GLU A 295 24.70 -11.42 -10.00
CA GLU A 295 25.99 -11.95 -10.44
C GLU A 295 25.83 -13.16 -11.38
N ASP A 296 24.93 -14.09 -11.06
CA ASP A 296 24.65 -15.24 -11.93
C ASP A 296 24.07 -14.81 -13.29
N ARG A 297 23.24 -13.77 -13.31
CA ARG A 297 22.67 -13.23 -14.55
C ARG A 297 23.69 -12.60 -15.47
N LYS A 298 24.76 -11.99 -14.93
CA LYS A 298 25.85 -11.42 -15.74
C LYS A 298 26.59 -12.48 -16.56
N LEU A 299 26.49 -13.75 -16.15
CA LEU A 299 27.10 -14.90 -16.82
C LEU A 299 26.20 -15.50 -17.91
N ASP A 300 24.91 -15.13 -17.98
CA ASP A 300 23.94 -15.65 -18.96
C ASP A 300 23.64 -14.62 -20.07
N GLU A 301 24.31 -14.79 -21.22
CA GLU A 301 24.16 -13.91 -22.40
C GLU A 301 22.75 -13.93 -23.03
N ASN A 302 21.87 -14.89 -22.64
CA ASN A 302 20.54 -15.09 -23.24
C ASN A 302 19.37 -14.53 -22.40
N SER A 303 19.63 -13.70 -21.39
CA SER A 303 18.56 -13.14 -20.54
C SER A 303 17.69 -12.13 -21.34
N ASN A 304 16.55 -12.61 -21.85
CA ASN A 304 15.59 -11.84 -22.66
C ASN A 304 14.85 -10.72 -21.90
N VAL A 305 15.00 -10.62 -20.57
CA VAL A 305 14.38 -9.57 -19.75
C VAL A 305 15.47 -8.74 -19.07
N GLN A 306 15.78 -7.59 -19.65
CA GLN A 306 16.72 -6.63 -19.08
C GLN A 306 16.10 -5.93 -17.86
N VAL A 307 16.36 -6.45 -16.67
CA VAL A 307 16.04 -5.80 -15.39
C VAL A 307 17.36 -5.39 -14.76
N SER A 308 17.53 -4.11 -14.43
CA SER A 308 18.76 -3.61 -13.81
C SER A 308 18.99 -4.19 -12.42
N ASP A 309 20.25 -4.39 -12.06
CA ASP A 309 20.66 -4.85 -10.72
C ASP A 309 20.05 -3.97 -9.62
N GLU A 310 19.98 -2.67 -9.84
CA GLU A 310 19.34 -1.72 -8.92
C GLU A 310 17.85 -2.04 -8.67
N LYS A 311 17.10 -2.46 -9.70
CA LYS A 311 15.69 -2.85 -9.54
C LYS A 311 15.53 -4.22 -8.85
N ILE A 312 16.53 -5.09 -8.97
CA ILE A 312 16.55 -6.41 -8.35
C ILE A 312 16.90 -6.26 -6.88
N VAL A 313 18.04 -5.67 -6.56
CA VAL A 313 18.47 -5.48 -5.18
C VAL A 313 17.53 -4.51 -4.45
N GLY A 314 16.99 -3.50 -5.14
CA GLY A 314 15.97 -2.60 -4.61
C GLY A 314 14.64 -3.26 -4.22
N ILE A 315 14.42 -4.57 -4.51
CA ILE A 315 13.29 -5.34 -3.95
C ILE A 315 13.30 -5.29 -2.42
N VAL A 316 14.49 -5.27 -1.80
CA VAL A 316 14.62 -5.26 -0.34
C VAL A 316 13.99 -4.02 0.30
N ASN A 317 13.91 -2.90 -0.44
CA ASN A 317 13.22 -1.68 0.00
C ASN A 317 11.73 -1.93 0.25
N ASP A 318 11.05 -2.55 -0.71
CA ASP A 318 9.63 -2.88 -0.61
C ASP A 318 9.38 -3.93 0.49
N LEU A 319 10.25 -4.94 0.61
CA LEU A 319 10.14 -5.98 1.63
C LEU A 319 10.29 -5.43 3.04
N PHE A 320 11.32 -4.59 3.27
CA PHE A 320 11.56 -3.97 4.56
C PHE A 320 10.44 -3.00 4.92
N GLY A 321 10.11 -2.06 4.02
CA GLY A 321 9.07 -1.05 4.25
C GLY A 321 7.70 -1.63 4.54
N ALA A 322 7.23 -2.56 3.71
CA ALA A 322 5.94 -3.21 3.94
C ALA A 322 5.96 -4.12 5.17
N GLY A 323 7.10 -4.80 5.43
CA GLY A 323 7.25 -5.75 6.51
C GLY A 323 7.15 -5.12 7.90
N PHE A 324 7.77 -3.96 8.12
CA PHE A 324 7.69 -3.35 9.44
C PHE A 324 6.36 -2.64 9.68
N ASP A 325 5.89 -1.79 8.76
CA ASP A 325 4.76 -0.88 9.01
C ASP A 325 3.43 -1.63 9.17
N THR A 326 3.18 -2.63 8.32
CA THR A 326 1.91 -3.36 8.33
C THR A 326 1.77 -4.25 9.57
N ILE A 327 2.85 -4.93 9.97
CA ILE A 327 2.85 -5.82 11.14
C ILE A 327 2.82 -5.00 12.43
N SER A 328 3.58 -3.89 12.52
CA SER A 328 3.52 -3.02 13.70
C SER A 328 2.13 -2.40 13.87
N THR A 329 1.48 -1.99 12.78
CA THR A 329 0.10 -1.49 12.80
C THR A 329 -0.89 -2.56 13.27
N ALA A 330 -0.79 -3.78 12.74
CA ALA A 330 -1.65 -4.89 13.14
C ALA A 330 -1.51 -5.21 14.63
N LEU A 331 -0.28 -5.36 15.13
CA LEU A 331 -0.01 -5.64 16.54
C LEU A 331 -0.41 -4.48 17.47
N SER A 332 -0.20 -3.24 17.03
CA SER A 332 -0.64 -2.06 17.79
C SER A 332 -2.17 -2.05 17.93
N TRP A 333 -2.92 -2.34 16.86
CA TRP A 333 -4.36 -2.52 16.95
C TRP A 333 -4.72 -3.68 17.86
N SER A 334 -4.05 -4.83 17.77
CA SER A 334 -4.29 -5.94 18.68
C SER A 334 -4.17 -5.51 20.15
N VAL A 335 -3.12 -4.76 20.51
CA VAL A 335 -2.96 -4.25 21.89
C VAL A 335 -4.09 -3.30 22.27
N VAL A 336 -4.49 -2.37 21.39
CA VAL A 336 -5.61 -1.46 21.65
C VAL A 336 -6.90 -2.22 21.96
N TYR A 337 -7.21 -3.27 21.19
CA TYR A 337 -8.40 -4.10 21.42
C TYR A 337 -8.29 -4.94 22.69
N LEU A 338 -7.13 -5.50 23.01
CA LEU A 338 -6.94 -6.25 24.26
C LEU A 338 -7.11 -5.35 25.49
N VAL A 339 -6.63 -4.10 25.42
CA VAL A 339 -6.84 -3.10 26.47
C VAL A 339 -8.31 -2.68 26.57
N ALA A 340 -8.99 -2.52 25.45
CA ALA A 340 -10.40 -2.10 25.42
C ALA A 340 -11.39 -3.22 25.80
N TYR A 341 -11.01 -4.48 25.58
CA TYR A 341 -11.83 -5.68 25.82
C TYR A 341 -11.06 -6.72 26.66
N PRO A 342 -10.87 -6.48 27.97
CA PRO A 342 -10.07 -7.36 28.84
C PRO A 342 -10.57 -8.82 28.87
N GLU A 343 -11.87 -9.03 28.69
CA GLU A 343 -12.47 -10.37 28.61
C GLU A 343 -11.97 -11.19 27.43
N ILE A 344 -11.63 -10.54 26.31
CA ILE A 344 -11.01 -11.20 25.15
C ILE A 344 -9.57 -11.59 25.51
N GLN A 345 -8.83 -10.68 26.17
CA GLN A 345 -7.47 -10.97 26.62
C GLN A 345 -7.42 -12.14 27.61
N GLU A 346 -8.34 -12.20 28.57
CA GLU A 346 -8.44 -13.30 29.54
C GLU A 346 -8.71 -14.62 28.83
N ARG A 347 -9.67 -14.65 27.90
CA ARG A 347 -10.00 -15.86 27.14
C ARG A 347 -8.85 -16.34 26.24
N LEU A 348 -8.08 -15.43 25.64
CA LEU A 348 -6.86 -15.78 24.90
C LEU A 348 -5.80 -16.39 25.82
N HIS A 349 -5.64 -15.86 27.02
CA HIS A 349 -4.73 -16.39 28.01
C HIS A 349 -5.14 -17.79 28.50
N GLU A 350 -6.44 -18.02 28.70
CA GLU A 350 -6.98 -19.34 29.04
C GLU A 350 -6.72 -20.37 27.94
N GLU A 351 -6.96 -20.02 26.66
CA GLU A 351 -6.66 -20.90 25.53
C GLU A 351 -5.16 -21.28 25.48
N LEU A 352 -4.26 -20.30 25.64
CA LEU A 352 -2.83 -20.56 25.69
C LEU A 352 -2.46 -21.49 26.85
N LYS A 353 -3.01 -21.25 28.05
CA LYS A 353 -2.76 -22.10 29.22
C LYS A 353 -3.25 -23.53 29.01
N GLU A 354 -4.40 -23.72 28.37
CA GLU A 354 -4.97 -25.05 28.11
C GLU A 354 -4.23 -25.81 27.02
N LYS A 355 -3.88 -25.14 25.91
CA LYS A 355 -3.36 -25.80 24.70
C LYS A 355 -1.83 -25.89 24.66
N VAL A 356 -1.12 -24.93 25.26
CA VAL A 356 0.34 -24.84 25.25
C VAL A 356 0.93 -25.19 26.62
N GLY A 357 0.27 -24.74 27.69
CA GLY A 357 0.79 -24.81 29.07
C GLY A 357 1.60 -23.57 29.44
N LEU A 358 2.15 -23.55 30.66
CA LEU A 358 2.92 -22.41 31.20
C LEU A 358 4.43 -22.69 31.30
N ASP A 359 4.86 -23.92 30.96
CA ASP A 359 6.25 -24.37 31.16
C ASP A 359 7.16 -24.08 29.96
N ARG A 360 6.60 -23.59 28.84
CA ARG A 360 7.34 -23.24 27.62
C ARG A 360 6.70 -22.06 26.89
N VAL A 361 7.45 -21.46 25.98
CA VAL A 361 6.93 -20.45 25.05
C VAL A 361 6.08 -21.10 23.94
N PRO A 362 5.05 -20.41 23.42
CA PRO A 362 4.32 -20.86 22.24
C PRO A 362 5.23 -20.96 21.01
N GLN A 363 5.01 -22.00 20.20
CA GLN A 363 5.72 -22.28 18.96
C GLN A 363 4.76 -22.27 17.77
N LEU A 364 5.28 -22.15 16.55
CA LEU A 364 4.49 -22.09 15.32
C LEU A 364 3.65 -23.36 15.11
N THR A 365 4.12 -24.51 15.62
CA THR A 365 3.39 -25.78 15.60
C THR A 365 2.13 -25.74 16.47
N ASP A 366 2.03 -24.86 17.46
CA ASP A 366 0.84 -24.72 18.30
C ASP A 366 -0.31 -24.03 17.58
N LYS A 367 -0.03 -23.30 16.49
CA LYS A 367 -1.00 -22.47 15.77
C LYS A 367 -2.28 -23.24 15.44
N THR A 368 -2.19 -24.51 15.03
CA THR A 368 -3.36 -25.33 14.66
C THR A 368 -4.32 -25.60 15.81
N ASN A 369 -3.87 -25.43 17.06
CA ASN A 369 -4.66 -25.66 18.27
C ASN A 369 -5.20 -24.36 18.89
N LEU A 370 -4.74 -23.19 18.44
CA LEU A 370 -5.08 -21.87 18.99
C LEU A 370 -6.16 -21.19 18.15
N ILE A 371 -7.35 -21.77 18.16
CA ILE A 371 -8.48 -21.39 17.30
C ILE A 371 -9.01 -20.00 17.68
N TYR A 372 -9.10 -19.69 18.97
CA TYR A 372 -9.58 -18.40 19.45
C TYR A 372 -8.58 -17.29 19.17
N LEU A 373 -7.27 -17.56 19.28
CA LEU A 373 -6.23 -16.63 18.82
C LEU A 373 -6.33 -16.34 17.31
N GLU A 374 -6.54 -17.36 16.48
CA GLU A 374 -6.73 -17.15 15.04
C GLU A 374 -7.99 -16.32 14.75
N ALA A 375 -9.11 -16.61 15.44
CA ALA A 375 -10.34 -15.84 15.33
C ALA A 375 -10.14 -14.38 15.75
N PHE A 376 -9.39 -14.13 16.83
CA PHE A 376 -9.03 -12.77 17.26
C PHE A 376 -8.23 -12.03 16.19
N ILE A 377 -7.18 -12.64 15.63
CA ILE A 377 -6.36 -12.03 14.57
C ILE A 377 -7.22 -11.68 13.35
N LEU A 378 -8.09 -12.61 12.92
CA LEU A 378 -9.01 -12.38 11.81
C LEU A 378 -10.00 -11.23 12.09
N GLU A 379 -10.51 -11.13 13.31
CA GLU A 379 -11.41 -10.05 13.71
C GLU A 379 -10.70 -8.70 13.78
N ILE A 380 -9.43 -8.65 14.22
CA ILE A 380 -8.61 -7.44 14.14
C ILE A 380 -8.47 -6.99 12.68
N PHE A 381 -8.14 -7.90 11.75
CA PHE A 381 -8.03 -7.54 10.33
C PHE A 381 -9.36 -7.05 9.75
N ARG A 382 -10.48 -7.73 10.06
CA ARG A 382 -11.80 -7.38 9.56
C ARG A 382 -12.27 -6.03 10.14
N HIS A 383 -12.34 -5.92 11.47
CA HIS A 383 -12.95 -4.79 12.15
C HIS A 383 -12.12 -3.51 12.00
N THR A 384 -10.80 -3.59 12.11
CA THR A 384 -9.98 -2.38 11.93
C THR A 384 -9.93 -1.99 10.47
N SER A 385 -9.84 -2.98 9.56
CA SER A 385 -9.58 -2.77 8.14
C SER A 385 -8.50 -1.69 7.95
N PHE A 386 -7.42 -1.77 8.72
CA PHE A 386 -6.39 -0.72 8.80
C PHE A 386 -5.71 -0.44 7.44
N LEU A 387 -5.87 -1.36 6.48
CA LEU A 387 -5.68 -1.14 5.05
C LEU A 387 -7.03 -1.03 4.35
N PRO A 388 -7.71 0.14 4.40
CA PRO A 388 -9.09 0.27 3.93
C PRO A 388 -9.21 0.14 2.41
N PHE A 389 -8.13 0.41 1.68
CA PHE A 389 -7.99 0.13 0.26
C PHE A 389 -6.77 -0.73 -0.01
N THR A 390 -6.76 -1.45 -1.13
CA THR A 390 -5.49 -1.89 -1.71
C THR A 390 -4.70 -0.68 -2.20
N ILE A 391 -3.40 -0.87 -2.50
CA ILE A 391 -2.68 0.08 -3.37
C ILE A 391 -3.50 0.25 -4.66
N PRO A 392 -3.70 1.49 -5.16
CA PRO A 392 -4.42 1.74 -6.42
C PRO A 392 -3.95 0.83 -7.55
N HIS A 393 -4.93 0.26 -8.26
CA HIS A 393 -4.72 -0.52 -9.47
C HIS A 393 -4.94 0.36 -10.71
N CYS A 394 -4.53 -0.13 -11.87
CA CYS A 394 -4.73 0.54 -13.14
C CYS A 394 -5.01 -0.49 -14.23
N THR A 395 -5.98 -0.20 -15.09
CA THR A 395 -6.33 -1.10 -16.20
C THR A 395 -5.24 -1.10 -17.28
N THR A 396 -4.73 -2.28 -17.64
CA THR A 396 -3.62 -2.42 -18.61
C THR A 396 -4.08 -2.36 -20.06
N LYS A 397 -5.38 -2.57 -20.29
CA LYS A 397 -6.07 -2.45 -21.58
C LYS A 397 -7.54 -2.08 -21.37
N ASN A 398 -8.22 -1.73 -22.45
CA ASN A 398 -9.67 -1.62 -22.46
C ASN A 398 -10.29 -2.96 -22.01
N THR A 399 -11.19 -2.92 -21.04
CA THR A 399 -11.84 -4.10 -20.48
C THR A 399 -13.32 -3.84 -20.21
N SER A 400 -14.03 -4.88 -19.82
CA SER A 400 -15.38 -4.81 -19.28
C SER A 400 -15.46 -5.56 -17.96
N LEU A 401 -16.21 -5.00 -17.00
CA LEU A 401 -16.50 -5.63 -15.72
C LEU A 401 -18.00 -5.48 -15.44
N ASN A 402 -18.69 -6.61 -15.25
CA ASN A 402 -20.15 -6.66 -15.01
C ASN A 402 -20.99 -5.87 -16.04
N GLY A 403 -20.62 -5.93 -17.33
CA GLY A 403 -21.31 -5.21 -18.42
C GLY A 403 -20.98 -3.72 -18.52
N TYR A 404 -20.08 -3.21 -17.68
CA TYR A 404 -19.56 -1.85 -17.76
C TYR A 404 -18.25 -1.82 -18.52
N PHE A 405 -18.08 -0.85 -19.42
CA PHE A 405 -16.82 -0.59 -20.10
C PHE A 405 -15.87 0.19 -19.19
N ILE A 406 -14.62 -0.29 -19.08
CA ILE A 406 -13.56 0.38 -18.36
C ILE A 406 -12.39 0.61 -19.33
N PRO A 407 -12.09 1.87 -19.70
CA PRO A 407 -10.97 2.17 -20.59
C PRO A 407 -9.63 1.71 -20.01
N LYS A 408 -8.64 1.52 -20.89
CA LYS A 408 -7.22 1.41 -20.51
C LYS A 408 -6.79 2.64 -19.69
N ASP A 409 -5.82 2.45 -18.80
CA ASP A 409 -5.20 3.50 -17.98
C ASP A 409 -6.19 4.15 -16.98
N THR A 410 -7.27 3.44 -16.65
CA THR A 410 -8.23 3.85 -15.63
C THR A 410 -7.71 3.45 -14.25
N CYS A 411 -7.58 4.43 -13.35
CA CYS A 411 -7.25 4.18 -11.95
C CYS A 411 -8.39 3.40 -11.27
N VAL A 412 -8.06 2.41 -10.45
CA VAL A 412 -9.02 1.53 -9.79
C VAL A 412 -8.73 1.48 -8.29
N PHE A 413 -9.71 1.87 -7.48
CA PHE A 413 -9.69 1.70 -6.03
C PHE A 413 -10.48 0.45 -5.65
N ILE A 414 -9.93 -0.33 -4.73
CA ILE A 414 -10.55 -1.55 -4.21
C ILE A 414 -10.82 -1.32 -2.74
N ASN A 415 -12.08 -1.18 -2.38
CA ASN A 415 -12.51 -0.81 -1.04
C ASN A 415 -12.64 -2.05 -0.16
N GLN A 416 -11.53 -2.43 0.50
CA GLN A 416 -11.49 -3.56 1.42
C GLN A 416 -12.31 -3.30 2.68
N TRP A 417 -12.34 -2.03 3.14
CA TRP A 417 -13.15 -1.63 4.28
C TRP A 417 -14.63 -1.98 4.06
N GLN A 418 -15.17 -1.67 2.87
CA GLN A 418 -16.55 -1.99 2.54
C GLN A 418 -16.81 -3.49 2.60
N ILE A 419 -15.91 -4.32 2.06
CA ILE A 419 -16.10 -5.78 2.03
C ILE A 419 -16.11 -6.36 3.45
N ASN A 420 -15.26 -5.84 4.32
CA ASN A 420 -15.15 -6.30 5.71
C ASN A 420 -16.30 -5.81 6.62
N HIS A 421 -17.08 -4.82 6.16
CA HIS A 421 -18.17 -4.16 6.89
C HIS A 421 -19.49 -4.18 6.11
N ASP A 422 -19.62 -5.07 5.13
CA ASP A 422 -20.86 -5.24 4.39
C ASP A 422 -21.91 -5.85 5.34
N PRO A 423 -23.08 -5.22 5.56
CA PRO A 423 -24.14 -5.74 6.44
C PRO A 423 -24.76 -7.03 5.91
#